data_AF-A0A821XT15-F1
#
_entry.id   AF-A0A821XT15-F1
#
_cell.length_a   1.000
_cell.length_b   1.000
_cell.length_c   1.000
_cell.angle_alpha   90.00
_cell.angle_beta   90.00
_cell.angle_gamma   90.00
#
_symmetry.space_group_name_H-M   'P 1'
#
loop_
_entity.id
_entity.type
_entity.pdbx_description
1 polymer ?
#
loop_
_entity_poly.entity_id
_entity_poly.type
_entity_poly.pdbx_seq_one_letter_code
_entity_poly.pdbx_strand_id
1 'polypeptide(L)' 'VKGTNLAYGTAIATFPNGYYLGHAAIYTGQNIQGIQVWDQWRGQPVHQRTIYWNGQGTSNNGNSFDVID' A
#
# COMPACT_ATOMS: atom_id res chain seq x y z
N VAL A 1 -2.03 -7.83 2.11
CA VAL A 1 -2.21 -6.86 3.24
C VAL A 1 -3.61 -6.84 3.87
N LYS A 2 -4.69 -6.95 3.09
CA LYS A 2 -6.06 -6.79 3.58
C LYS A 2 -6.44 -7.82 4.65
N GLY A 3 -7.00 -7.34 5.77
CA GLY A 3 -7.55 -8.20 6.83
C GLY A 3 -6.52 -8.91 7.70
N THR A 4 -5.22 -8.66 7.50
CA THR A 4 -4.13 -9.22 8.32
C THR A 4 -3.70 -8.23 9.40
N ASN A 5 -3.37 -8.72 10.60
CA ASN A 5 -2.82 -7.90 11.67
C ASN A 5 -1.32 -7.64 11.41
N LEU A 6 -1.00 -6.57 10.70
CA LEU A 6 0.37 -6.15 10.39
C LEU A 6 0.87 -5.12 11.39
N ALA A 7 2.16 -5.19 11.71
CA ALA A 7 2.81 -4.18 12.54
C ALA A 7 2.92 -2.84 11.79
N TYR A 8 2.82 -1.74 12.54
CA TYR A 8 3.21 -0.42 12.02
C TYR A 8 4.65 -0.47 11.53
N GLY A 9 4.92 0.11 10.36
CA GLY A 9 6.25 0.12 9.74
C GLY A 9 6.50 -1.04 8.78
N THR A 10 5.58 -2.00 8.65
CA THR A 10 5.73 -3.12 7.70
C THR A 10 5.91 -2.59 6.27
N ALA A 11 6.94 -3.06 5.58
CA ALA A 11 7.16 -2.74 4.18
C ALA A 11 6.16 -3.51 3.30
N ILE A 12 5.46 -2.79 2.43
CA ILE A 12 4.48 -3.36 1.51
C ILE A 12 4.73 -2.84 0.09
N ALA A 13 4.39 -3.63 -0.91
CA ALA A 13 4.48 -3.23 -2.30
C ALA A 13 3.38 -3.85 -3.14
N THR A 14 3.19 -3.34 -4.35
CA THR A 14 2.23 -3.88 -5.29
C THR A 14 2.78 -5.13 -5.98
N PHE A 15 2.07 -6.25 -5.86
CA PHE A 15 2.42 -7.53 -6.48
C PHE A 15 1.28 -8.10 -7.36
N PRO A 16 0.79 -7.38 -8.38
CA PRO A 16 -0.20 -7.94 -9.28
C PRO A 16 0.35 -9.22 -9.93
N ASN A 17 -0.39 -10.32 -9.78
CA ASN A 17 0.02 -11.65 -10.26
C ASN A 17 1.34 -12.17 -9.66
N GLY A 18 1.71 -11.73 -8.45
CA GLY A 18 2.86 -12.28 -7.70
C GLY A 18 4.22 -11.67 -8.03
N TYR A 19 4.29 -10.62 -8.85
CA TYR A 19 5.54 -9.92 -9.16
C TYR A 19 5.44 -8.45 -8.82
N TYR A 20 6.54 -7.87 -8.31
CA TYR A 20 6.60 -6.46 -7.98
C TYR A 20 6.27 -5.60 -9.20
N LEU A 21 5.34 -4.65 -9.04
CA LEU A 21 4.98 -3.70 -10.08
C LEU A 21 4.63 -2.32 -9.53
N GLY A 22 5.60 -1.41 -9.53
CA GLY A 22 5.35 0.03 -9.62
C GLY A 22 5.29 0.81 -8.32
N HIS A 23 4.82 0.26 -7.19
CA HIS A 23 4.73 1.03 -5.94
C HIS A 23 5.16 0.25 -4.71
N ALA A 24 5.82 0.94 -3.79
CA ALA A 24 6.15 0.44 -2.46
C ALA A 24 5.82 1.53 -1.43
N ALA A 25 5.45 1.12 -0.23
CA ALA A 25 5.02 2.01 0.83
C ALA A 25 5.31 1.41 2.22
N ILE A 26 5.26 2.27 3.24
CA ILE A 26 5.35 1.85 4.64
C ILE A 26 3.93 1.79 5.22
N TYR A 27 3.51 0.61 5.64
CA TYR A 27 2.21 0.40 6.27
C TYR A 27 2.13 1.10 7.63
N THR A 28 1.04 1.84 7.87
CA THR A 28 0.76 2.46 9.18
C THR A 28 -0.53 1.96 9.81
N GLY A 29 -1.42 1.36 9.02
CA GLY A 29 -2.69 0.84 9.50
C GLY A 29 -3.61 0.46 8.34
N GLN A 30 -4.79 -0.06 8.67
CA GLN A 30 -5.86 -0.25 7.70
C GLN A 30 -7.22 -0.13 8.38
N ASN A 31 -8.23 0.22 7.60
CA ASN A 31 -9.62 0.29 8.03
C ASN A 31 -10.57 -0.13 6.89
N ILE A 32 -11.87 0.10 7.09
CA ILE A 32 -12.90 -0.26 6.11
C ILE A 32 -12.72 0.43 4.75
N GLN A 33 -12.02 1.57 4.69
CA GLN A 33 -11.81 2.33 3.46
C GLN A 33 -10.60 1.82 2.68
N GLY A 34 -9.52 1.44 3.37
CA GLY A 34 -8.26 1.10 2.74
C GLY A 34 -7.09 0.94 3.70
N ILE A 35 -5.89 1.01 3.13
CA ILE A 35 -4.61 0.94 3.82
C ILE A 35 -4.11 2.36 4.06
N GLN A 36 -3.72 2.69 5.29
CA GLN A 36 -2.98 3.91 5.59
C GLN A 36 -1.50 3.64 5.43
N VAL A 37 -0.80 4.53 4.72
CA VAL A 37 0.62 4.37 4.42
C VAL A 37 1.37 5.70 4.51
N TRP A 38 2.67 5.62 4.74
CA TRP A 38 3.62 6.64 4.31
C TRP A 38 4.21 6.24 2.95
N ASP A 39 4.15 7.14 1.98
CA ASP A 39 4.81 6.95 0.68
C ASP A 39 5.22 8.27 0.01
N GLN A 40 5.96 8.14 -1.09
CA GLN A 40 6.40 9.24 -1.95
C GLN A 40 6.49 8.77 -3.40
N TRP A 41 6.57 9.71 -4.33
CA TRP A 41 6.93 9.44 -5.73
C TRP A 41 7.55 10.69 -6.35
N ARG A 42 7.98 10.60 -7.61
CA ARG A 42 8.55 11.75 -8.32
C ARG A 42 7.54 12.89 -8.38
N GLY A 43 7.86 14.02 -7.73
CA GLY A 43 7.00 15.19 -7.65
C GLY A 43 6.07 15.22 -6.44
N GLN A 44 6.08 14.19 -5.58
CA GLN A 44 5.32 14.17 -4.33
C GLN A 44 6.25 13.81 -3.17
N PRO A 45 6.47 14.75 -2.22
CA PRO A 45 7.20 14.47 -0.99
C PRO A 45 6.53 13.38 -0.15
N VAL A 46 7.27 12.86 0.83
CA VAL A 46 6.74 11.91 1.81
C VAL A 46 5.50 12.52 2.48
N HIS A 47 4.39 11.80 2.41
CA HIS A 47 3.15 12.16 3.09
C HIS A 47 2.36 10.91 3.44
N GLN A 48 1.41 11.07 4.36
CA GLN A 48 0.49 10.01 4.69
C GLN A 48 -0.71 10.08 3.76
N ARG A 49 -1.14 8.92 3.23
CA ARG A 49 -2.39 8.82 2.47
C ARG A 49 -3.10 7.49 2.74
N THR A 50 -4.39 7.46 2.38
CA THR A 50 -5.15 6.21 2.33
C THR A 50 -5.15 5.69 0.90
N ILE A 51 -4.71 4.45 0.72
CA ILE A 51 -4.87 3.68 -0.52
C ILE A 51 -6.18 2.90 -0.38
N TYR A 52 -7.21 3.33 -1.11
CA TYR A 52 -8.54 2.72 -1.04
C TYR A 52 -8.54 1.28 -1.57
N TRP A 53 -9.34 0.40 -0.98
CA TRP A 53 -9.42 -1.00 -1.40
C TRP A 53 -9.76 -1.17 -2.88
N ASN A 54 -10.53 -0.25 -3.48
CA ASN A 54 -10.91 -0.30 -4.89
C ASN A 54 -10.51 0.98 -5.63
N GLY A 55 -9.36 1.56 -5.28
CA GLY A 55 -8.85 2.74 -6.00
C GLY A 55 -8.45 2.43 -7.44
N GLN A 56 -8.38 3.47 -8.28
CA GLN A 56 -8.08 3.33 -9.70
C GLN A 56 -6.58 3.19 -9.97
N GLY A 57 -6.19 2.11 -10.65
CA GLY A 57 -4.81 1.77 -10.96
C GLY A 57 -4.11 1.00 -9.84
N THR A 58 -3.10 0.20 -10.22
CA THR A 58 -2.41 -0.73 -9.32
C THR A 58 -1.86 -0.06 -8.06
N SER A 59 -1.17 1.07 -8.21
CA SER A 59 -0.54 1.81 -7.09
C SER A 59 -1.53 2.50 -6.14
N ASN A 60 -2.81 2.58 -6.51
CA ASN A 60 -3.86 3.22 -5.72
C ASN A 60 -4.91 2.21 -5.23
N ASN A 61 -4.74 0.94 -5.55
CA ASN A 61 -5.66 -0.11 -5.17
C ASN A 61 -5.06 -0.94 -4.03
N GLY A 62 -5.65 -0.82 -2.83
CA GLY A 62 -5.17 -1.51 -1.63
C GLY A 62 -5.20 -3.04 -1.75
N ASN A 63 -6.06 -3.61 -2.60
CA ASN A 63 -6.07 -5.06 -2.86
C ASN A 63 -4.86 -5.52 -3.68
N SER A 64 -4.08 -4.61 -4.27
CA SER A 64 -2.87 -4.94 -5.03
C SER A 64 -1.61 -5.04 -4.17
N PHE A 65 -1.70 -4.73 -2.87
CA PHE A 65 -0.55 -4.67 -1.96
C PHE A 65 -0.37 -5.94 -1.14
N ASP A 66 0.87 -6.40 -1.11
CA ASP A 66 1.37 -7.50 -0.30
C ASP A 66 2.57 -7.08 0.53
N VAL A 67 2.85 -7.86 1.58
CA VAL A 67 4.05 -7.70 2.41
C VAL A 67 5.26 -8.11 1.58
N ILE A 68 6.35 -7.36 1.69
CA ILE A 68 7.63 -7.75 1.10
C ILE A 68 8.30 -8.76 2.05
N ASP A 69 8.63 -9.95 1.55
CA ASP A 69 9.30 -11.06 2.26
C ASP A 69 10.34 -11.74 1.35
#